data_AF-A0AAE0R784-F1
#
_entry.id   AF-A0AAE0R784-F1
#
_cell.length_a   1.000
_cell.length_b   1.000
_cell.length_c   1.000
_cell.angle_alpha   90.00
_cell.angle_beta   90.00
_cell.angle_gamma   90.00
#
_symmetry.space_group_name_H-M   'P 1'
#
loop_
_entity.id
_entity.type
_entity.pdbx_description
1 polymer ?
#
loop_
_entity_poly.entity_id
_entity_poly.type
_entity_poly.pdbx_seq_one_letter_code
_entity_poly.pdbx_strand_id
1 'polypeptide(L)'
;KSSPSRQTQKPFKHNMLKVPGLLAASFGLQLFLCSFFRPVEGGKVLVMPVDGSHWLSMKILVKELSRRGHEMVVLVPETSILIQGSEMYTSRSFKVPYTKADLDSSMDMLRESIMRAPEFSDLFENIIGLLSFTNMQVKGCESLLYDEALMQELREERFDLMLTDPFLPCGPIISEAFSLPAVYFLRGLPCGLDLEATQCPSPPSYVPRFFTDNTDVMTFPQRVKNVLMAGIEGIICKVLYASFDKLTSRYLKKDVSYREILGHAAIWLHRFDFSFEYPRPVMPNMVRIGGINCAKRKPLPADLEEFVEGSGDHGFIVFTLGSFVSELPESKTREFFNAFRQIPQRVLWRYTGVFPKDVPENVKLLKWLPQNDLLAHPKVKVFITHGGSHGIYEGICNGVPMVMIPLFGDQRDNVHRMMVRGVAESLTMYDLTTEKLLVALRKVLNDKRCLLISDFL
;
A
#
# COMPACT_ATOMS: atom_id res chain seq x y z
N LYS A 1 93.48 20.13 -45.46
CA LYS A 1 93.46 18.64 -45.49
C LYS A 1 92.26 18.23 -44.64
N SER A 2 91.03 18.00 -45.12
CA SER A 2 90.56 17.43 -46.42
C SER A 2 91.22 16.09 -46.73
N SER A 3 90.53 15.02 -47.14
CA SER A 3 89.13 14.75 -47.57
C SER A 3 88.91 13.20 -47.52
N PRO A 4 87.75 12.58 -47.84
CA PRO A 4 86.36 13.05 -48.01
C PRO A 4 85.52 12.61 -46.77
N SER A 5 84.36 11.93 -46.71
CA SER A 5 83.35 11.37 -47.66
C SER A 5 82.02 11.10 -46.91
N ARG A 6 80.95 10.65 -47.60
CA ARG A 6 79.68 10.16 -47.00
C ARG A 6 79.25 8.80 -47.56
N GLN A 7 78.69 7.94 -46.72
CA GLN A 7 77.77 6.86 -47.12
C GLN A 7 76.32 7.31 -46.89
N THR A 8 75.38 6.78 -47.67
CA THR A 8 73.94 7.06 -47.54
C THR A 8 73.16 5.76 -47.35
N GLN A 9 72.48 5.63 -46.21
CA GLN A 9 71.56 4.51 -45.94
C GLN A 9 70.19 4.75 -46.60
N LYS A 10 69.55 3.67 -47.07
CA LYS A 10 68.12 3.64 -47.41
C LYS A 10 67.36 2.91 -46.30
N PRO A 11 66.28 3.48 -45.74
CA PRO A 11 65.42 2.76 -44.80
C PRO A 11 64.46 1.79 -45.51
N PHE A 12 64.02 0.76 -44.79
CA PHE A 12 63.01 -0.20 -45.26
C PHE A 12 61.63 0.44 -45.42
N LYS A 13 60.82 -0.08 -46.35
CA LYS A 13 59.37 0.15 -46.39
C LYS A 13 58.64 -1.01 -45.70
N HIS A 14 57.84 -0.74 -44.68
CA HIS A 14 56.83 -1.70 -44.20
C HIS A 14 55.57 -1.61 -45.06
N ASN A 15 55.13 -2.75 -45.60
CA ASN A 15 53.80 -2.88 -46.21
C ASN A 15 52.77 -3.16 -45.11
N MET A 16 51.99 -2.16 -44.72
CA MET A 16 50.71 -2.41 -44.04
C MET A 16 49.67 -2.85 -45.07
N LEU A 17 49.17 -4.08 -44.96
CA LEU A 17 47.91 -4.45 -45.62
C LEU A 17 46.78 -3.68 -44.95
N LYS A 18 46.15 -2.76 -45.68
CA LYS A 18 44.83 -2.25 -45.31
C LYS A 18 43.80 -3.34 -45.59
N VAL A 19 43.11 -3.82 -44.54
CA VAL A 19 42.01 -4.80 -44.66
C VAL A 19 40.68 -4.05 -44.58
N PRO A 20 40.06 -3.65 -45.71
CA PRO A 20 38.82 -2.86 -45.69
C PRO A 20 37.62 -3.63 -45.11
N GLY A 21 37.66 -4.97 -45.14
CA GLY A 21 36.55 -5.81 -44.67
C GLY A 21 36.23 -5.69 -43.18
N LEU A 22 37.20 -5.43 -42.30
CA LEU A 22 36.96 -5.35 -40.86
C LEU A 22 36.04 -4.18 -40.48
N LEU A 23 36.26 -3.01 -41.08
CA LEU A 23 35.46 -1.80 -40.82
C LEU A 23 34.03 -1.93 -41.37
N ALA A 24 33.87 -2.59 -42.51
CA ALA A 24 32.54 -2.91 -43.05
C ALA A 24 31.79 -3.92 -42.15
N ALA A 25 32.49 -4.95 -41.66
CA ALA A 25 31.92 -5.94 -40.74
C ALA A 25 31.51 -5.33 -39.39
N SER A 26 32.31 -4.42 -38.82
CA SER A 26 31.95 -3.74 -37.57
C SER A 26 30.75 -2.81 -37.74
N PHE A 27 30.69 -2.04 -38.85
CA PHE A 27 29.51 -1.22 -39.17
C PHE A 27 28.25 -2.06 -39.37
N GLY A 28 28.37 -3.17 -40.11
CA GLY A 28 27.26 -4.12 -40.29
C GLY A 28 26.77 -4.70 -38.97
N LEU A 29 27.69 -5.10 -38.09
CA LEU A 29 27.36 -5.61 -36.76
C LEU A 29 26.71 -4.54 -35.87
N GLN A 30 27.16 -3.29 -35.90
CA GLN A 30 26.54 -2.20 -35.13
C GLN A 30 25.14 -1.85 -35.66
N LEU A 31 24.93 -1.81 -36.98
CA LEU A 31 23.60 -1.63 -37.57
C LEU A 31 22.65 -2.80 -37.25
N PHE A 32 23.16 -4.03 -37.26
CA PHE A 32 22.42 -5.22 -36.84
C PHE A 32 22.03 -5.11 -35.35
N LEU A 33 22.98 -4.83 -34.46
CA LEU A 33 22.72 -4.63 -33.03
C LEU A 33 21.68 -3.51 -32.79
N CYS A 34 21.80 -2.35 -33.44
CA CYS A 34 20.83 -1.25 -33.32
C CYS A 34 19.43 -1.58 -33.90
N SER A 35 19.29 -2.60 -34.75
CA SER A 35 17.97 -3.04 -35.24
C SER A 35 17.33 -4.13 -34.37
N PHE A 36 18.08 -4.81 -33.51
CA PHE A 36 17.54 -5.63 -32.41
C PHE A 36 17.32 -4.82 -31.12
N PHE A 37 18.23 -3.91 -30.79
CA PHE A 37 18.09 -2.97 -29.68
C PHE A 37 17.35 -1.71 -30.11
N ARG A 38 16.02 -1.81 -30.26
CA ARG A 38 15.18 -0.62 -30.07
C ARG A 38 15.46 -0.08 -28.66
N PRO A 39 15.71 1.22 -28.47
CA PRO A 39 15.66 1.80 -27.13
C PRO A 39 14.26 1.54 -26.56
N VAL A 40 14.18 0.96 -25.37
CA VAL A 40 12.93 0.90 -24.60
C VAL A 40 12.74 2.28 -24.00
N GLU A 41 12.12 3.16 -24.77
CA GLU A 41 11.81 4.53 -24.39
C GLU A 41 10.74 4.49 -23.28
N GLY A 42 11.20 4.63 -22.03
CA GLY A 42 10.36 4.48 -20.86
C GLY A 42 9.52 5.72 -20.62
N GLY A 43 8.22 5.63 -20.90
CA GLY A 43 7.29 6.75 -20.73
C GLY A 43 7.32 7.37 -19.33
N LYS A 44 7.07 8.67 -19.27
CA LYS A 44 7.20 9.55 -18.11
C LYS A 44 5.89 9.62 -17.33
N VAL A 45 5.94 9.27 -16.05
CA VAL A 45 4.76 9.04 -15.20
C VAL A 45 4.67 10.08 -14.08
N LEU A 46 3.55 10.80 -14.03
CA LEU A 46 3.20 11.64 -12.89
C LEU A 46 2.54 10.77 -11.83
N VAL A 47 2.99 10.86 -10.58
CA VAL A 47 2.50 10.04 -9.46
C VAL A 47 1.91 10.95 -8.39
N MET A 48 0.61 10.81 -8.12
CA MET A 48 -0.07 11.48 -7.02
C MET A 48 -0.49 10.44 -5.95
N PRO A 49 0.37 10.19 -4.95
CA PRO A 49 0.10 9.19 -3.92
C PRO A 49 -0.87 9.71 -2.85
N VAL A 50 -1.47 8.77 -2.11
CA VAL A 50 -1.96 9.01 -0.75
C VAL A 50 -0.88 8.53 0.22
N ASP A 51 -0.54 9.35 1.22
CA ASP A 51 0.53 9.05 2.20
C ASP A 51 0.13 7.90 3.16
N GLY A 52 1.01 7.55 4.10
CA GLY A 52 0.80 6.46 5.03
C GLY A 52 0.93 5.09 4.36
N SER A 53 0.08 4.14 4.75
CA SER A 53 0.11 2.75 4.26
C SER A 53 -0.24 2.61 2.77
N HIS A 54 -0.94 3.59 2.19
CA HIS A 54 -1.25 3.63 0.76
C HIS A 54 0.04 3.81 -0.05
N TRP A 55 0.85 4.81 0.30
CA TRP A 55 2.16 5.04 -0.31
C TRP A 55 3.11 3.86 -0.16
N LEU A 56 3.18 3.21 1.01
CA LEU A 56 4.03 2.02 1.20
C LEU A 56 3.75 0.92 0.16
N SER A 57 2.49 0.78 -0.25
CA SER A 57 2.06 -0.14 -1.31
C SER A 57 2.43 0.38 -2.72
N MET A 58 2.14 1.66 -3.00
CA MET A 58 2.38 2.28 -4.31
C MET A 58 3.88 2.38 -4.64
N LYS A 59 4.73 2.64 -3.64
CA LYS A 59 6.19 2.72 -3.73
C LYS A 59 6.83 1.45 -4.33
N ILE A 60 6.17 0.29 -4.19
CA ILE A 60 6.61 -0.97 -4.80
C ILE A 60 6.46 -0.91 -6.32
N LEU A 61 5.29 -0.46 -6.80
CA LEU A 61 5.00 -0.30 -8.22
C LEU A 61 5.87 0.81 -8.85
N VAL A 62 5.97 1.97 -8.19
CA VAL A 62 6.82 3.10 -8.64
C VAL A 62 8.28 2.67 -8.81
N LYS A 63 8.85 1.93 -7.85
CA LYS A 63 10.23 1.45 -7.97
C LYS A 63 10.42 0.36 -9.04
N GLU A 64 9.42 -0.48 -9.30
CA GLU A 64 9.48 -1.50 -10.35
C GLU A 64 9.30 -0.92 -11.76
N LEU A 65 8.48 0.13 -11.93
CA LEU A 65 8.37 0.88 -13.18
C LEU A 65 9.66 1.66 -13.47
N SER A 66 10.21 2.35 -12.48
CA SER A 66 11.52 3.01 -12.59
C SER A 66 12.64 2.03 -12.98
N ARG A 67 12.69 0.85 -12.36
CA ARG A 67 13.62 -0.24 -12.73
C ARG A 67 13.43 -0.78 -14.16
N ARG A 68 12.31 -0.46 -14.82
CA ARG A 68 12.03 -0.80 -16.23
C ARG A 68 12.33 0.36 -17.20
N GLY A 69 12.83 1.48 -16.70
CA GLY A 69 13.24 2.65 -17.50
C GLY A 69 12.26 3.82 -17.50
N HIS A 70 11.12 3.73 -16.82
CA HIS A 70 10.15 4.83 -16.74
C HIS A 70 10.65 5.98 -15.85
N GLU A 71 10.58 7.22 -16.33
CA GLU A 71 10.80 8.38 -15.47
C GLU A 71 9.59 8.56 -14.54
N MET A 72 9.82 8.48 -13.23
CA MET A 72 8.75 8.61 -12.22
C MET A 72 8.88 9.94 -11.46
N VAL A 73 7.87 10.80 -11.53
CA VAL A 73 7.81 12.07 -10.77
C VAL A 73 6.70 11.98 -9.73
N VAL A 74 7.07 12.02 -8.45
CA VAL A 74 6.16 11.86 -7.31
C VAL A 74 5.86 13.22 -6.67
N LEU A 75 4.59 13.59 -6.61
CA LEU A 75 4.12 14.77 -5.88
C LEU A 75 4.06 14.46 -4.37
N VAL A 76 4.54 15.39 -3.55
CA VAL A 76 4.70 15.20 -2.10
C VAL A 76 4.20 16.43 -1.33
N PRO A 77 3.23 16.33 -0.40
CA PRO A 77 2.89 17.45 0.46
C PRO A 77 4.04 17.71 1.46
N GLU A 78 4.32 18.97 1.80
CA GLU A 78 5.35 19.33 2.79
C GLU A 78 5.08 18.70 4.18
N THR A 79 3.82 18.41 4.48
CA THR A 79 3.37 17.69 5.69
C THR A 79 3.61 16.17 5.66
N SER A 80 4.22 15.62 4.60
CA SER A 80 4.37 14.17 4.41
C SER A 80 5.00 13.43 5.60
N ILE A 81 4.47 12.23 5.86
CA ILE A 81 4.85 11.33 6.95
C ILE A 81 5.76 10.21 6.44
N LEU A 82 5.38 9.49 5.37
CA LEU A 82 6.12 8.31 4.86
C LEU A 82 6.65 8.47 3.43
N ILE A 83 6.31 9.55 2.72
CA ILE A 83 6.92 9.86 1.42
C ILE A 83 8.26 10.53 1.67
N GLN A 84 9.31 9.93 1.10
CA GLN A 84 10.71 10.32 1.24
C GLN A 84 11.35 10.28 -0.14
N GLY A 85 12.38 11.09 -0.37
CA GLY A 85 13.15 11.05 -1.61
C GLY A 85 13.81 9.67 -1.85
N SER A 86 14.13 9.36 -3.10
CA SER A 86 14.87 8.16 -3.48
C SER A 86 15.51 8.36 -4.85
N GLU A 87 16.69 7.80 -5.08
CA GLU A 87 17.35 7.80 -6.41
C GLU A 87 16.55 7.09 -7.53
N MET A 88 15.45 6.41 -7.18
CA MET A 88 14.57 5.71 -8.11
C MET A 88 13.42 6.58 -8.64
N TYR A 89 13.17 7.78 -8.08
CA TYR A 89 12.10 8.65 -8.54
C TYR A 89 12.37 10.11 -8.17
N THR A 90 12.01 11.03 -9.06
CA THR A 90 12.01 12.46 -8.77
C THR A 90 10.91 12.75 -7.75
N SER A 91 11.19 13.59 -6.76
CA SER A 91 10.16 14.13 -5.86
C SER A 91 9.98 15.63 -6.11
N ARG A 92 8.72 16.06 -6.21
CA ARG A 92 8.31 17.48 -6.27
C ARG A 92 7.45 17.78 -5.04
N SER A 93 7.91 18.67 -4.18
CA SER A 93 7.20 19.04 -2.96
C SER A 93 6.24 20.19 -3.23
N PHE A 94 5.03 20.12 -2.67
CA PHE A 94 4.02 21.18 -2.74
C PHE A 94 3.52 21.60 -1.34
N LYS A 95 2.99 22.82 -1.25
CA LYS A 95 2.52 23.40 0.02
C LYS A 95 1.08 23.04 0.33
N VAL A 96 0.73 22.96 1.62
CA VAL A 96 -0.65 22.70 2.07
C VAL A 96 -1.07 23.66 3.20
N PRO A 97 -2.37 23.99 3.33
CA PRO A 97 -2.85 25.02 4.25
C PRO A 97 -3.08 24.47 5.68
N TYR A 98 -2.26 23.51 6.11
CA TYR A 98 -2.31 22.85 7.42
C TYR A 98 -0.91 22.35 7.79
N THR A 99 -0.60 22.26 9.08
CA THR A 99 0.71 21.81 9.57
C THR A 99 0.73 20.29 9.81
N LYS A 100 1.92 19.75 10.15
CA LYS A 100 2.02 18.36 10.63
C LYS A 100 1.25 18.15 11.94
N ALA A 101 1.25 19.12 12.84
CA ALA A 101 0.52 19.04 14.11
C ALA A 101 -1.01 18.99 13.92
N ASP A 102 -1.55 19.69 12.91
CA ASP A 102 -2.98 19.61 12.56
C ASP A 102 -3.34 18.21 12.03
N LEU A 103 -2.46 17.64 11.20
CA LEU A 103 -2.60 16.28 10.66
C LEU A 103 -2.47 15.21 11.76
N ASP A 104 -1.51 15.35 12.67
CA ASP A 104 -1.33 14.45 13.80
C ASP A 104 -2.51 14.52 14.77
N SER A 105 -3.01 15.73 15.10
CA SER A 105 -4.23 15.93 15.90
C SER A 105 -5.48 15.32 15.27
N SER A 106 -5.64 15.47 13.93
CA SER A 106 -6.70 14.79 13.17
C SER A 106 -6.61 13.27 13.24
N MET A 107 -5.44 12.71 13.55
CA MET A 107 -5.20 11.28 13.68
C MET A 107 -5.30 10.80 15.15
N ASP A 108 -4.96 11.64 16.13
CA ASP A 108 -5.08 11.29 17.55
C ASP A 108 -6.54 11.09 17.98
N MET A 109 -7.49 11.88 17.46
CA MET A 109 -8.93 11.63 17.66
C MET A 109 -9.36 10.22 17.20
N LEU A 110 -8.77 9.71 16.12
CA LEU A 110 -9.01 8.34 15.64
C LEU A 110 -8.34 7.29 16.53
N ARG A 111 -7.14 7.59 17.07
CA ARG A 111 -6.44 6.72 18.05
C ARG A 111 -7.22 6.59 19.36
N GLU A 112 -7.84 7.66 19.84
CA GLU A 112 -8.68 7.65 21.04
C GLU A 112 -9.99 6.86 20.84
N SER A 113 -10.62 6.97 19.66
CA SER A 113 -11.80 6.17 19.30
C SER A 113 -11.53 4.67 19.34
N ILE A 114 -10.40 4.22 18.79
CA ILE A 114 -9.96 2.80 18.75
C ILE A 114 -9.88 2.14 20.14
N MET A 115 -9.69 2.94 21.20
CA MET A 115 -9.53 2.45 22.57
C MET A 115 -10.84 2.31 23.36
N ARG A 116 -11.95 2.88 22.85
CA ARG A 116 -13.27 2.83 23.51
C ARG A 116 -14.02 1.53 23.21
N ALA A 117 -14.97 1.19 24.09
CA ALA A 117 -15.96 0.14 23.80
C ALA A 117 -16.98 0.68 22.78
N PRO A 118 -17.52 -0.18 21.88
CA PRO A 118 -18.31 0.30 20.75
C PRO A 118 -19.70 0.78 21.17
N GLU A 119 -20.04 2.00 20.77
CA GLU A 119 -21.34 2.64 21.02
C GLU A 119 -22.16 2.81 19.73
N PHE A 120 -23.46 3.07 19.87
CA PHE A 120 -24.34 3.37 18.72
C PHE A 120 -23.95 4.70 18.03
N SER A 121 -23.32 5.60 18.78
CA SER A 121 -22.69 6.86 18.38
C SER A 121 -21.60 6.67 17.32
N ASP A 122 -20.85 5.57 17.40
CA ASP A 122 -19.57 5.39 16.69
C ASP A 122 -19.70 5.47 15.18
N LEU A 123 -20.81 5.01 14.60
CA LEU A 123 -21.02 5.11 13.16
C LEU A 123 -21.04 6.59 12.73
N PHE A 124 -21.68 7.46 13.50
CA PHE A 124 -21.71 8.89 13.24
C PHE A 124 -20.36 9.55 13.55
N GLU A 125 -19.69 9.19 14.65
CA GLU A 125 -18.35 9.70 14.96
C GLU A 125 -17.32 9.34 13.87
N ASN A 126 -17.31 8.10 13.38
CA ASN A 126 -16.44 7.65 12.29
C ASN A 126 -16.74 8.38 10.97
N ILE A 127 -18.03 8.62 10.66
CA ILE A 127 -18.41 9.41 9.47
C ILE A 127 -17.94 10.86 9.61
N ILE A 128 -18.09 11.49 10.79
CA ILE A 128 -17.64 12.86 11.06
C ILE A 128 -16.11 12.95 10.99
N GLY A 129 -15.38 11.99 11.56
CA GLY A 129 -13.92 11.90 11.48
C GLY A 129 -13.43 11.75 10.04
N LEU A 130 -14.05 10.86 9.25
CA LEU A 130 -13.75 10.68 7.84
C LEU A 130 -14.03 11.97 7.03
N LEU A 131 -15.18 12.61 7.25
CA LEU A 131 -15.53 13.90 6.63
C LEU A 131 -14.52 15.00 7.00
N SER A 132 -14.09 15.08 8.25
CA SER A 132 -13.09 16.06 8.70
C SER A 132 -11.75 15.84 7.98
N PHE A 133 -11.25 14.61 8.00
CA PHE A 133 -10.00 14.22 7.34
C PHE A 133 -10.05 14.49 5.83
N THR A 134 -11.10 14.02 5.13
CA THR A 134 -11.18 14.22 3.67
C THR A 134 -11.34 15.69 3.31
N ASN A 135 -12.08 16.51 4.08
CA ASN A 135 -12.17 17.95 3.83
C ASN A 135 -10.84 18.69 4.09
N MET A 136 -10.04 18.28 5.08
CA MET A 136 -8.67 18.78 5.25
C MET A 136 -7.80 18.43 4.03
N GLN A 137 -7.89 17.20 3.53
CA GLN A 137 -7.16 16.77 2.34
C GLN A 137 -7.63 17.49 1.06
N VAL A 138 -8.92 17.77 0.91
CA VAL A 138 -9.48 18.60 -0.19
C VAL A 138 -8.88 20.01 -0.17
N LYS A 139 -8.63 20.63 1.00
CA LYS A 139 -7.92 21.92 1.07
C LYS A 139 -6.44 21.82 0.68
N GLY A 140 -5.75 20.74 1.06
CA GLY A 140 -4.39 20.45 0.57
C GLY A 140 -4.34 20.24 -0.94
N CYS A 141 -5.39 19.63 -1.49
CA CYS A 141 -5.60 19.45 -2.91
C CYS A 141 -5.81 20.76 -3.66
N GLU A 142 -6.67 21.63 -3.11
CA GLU A 142 -6.95 22.97 -3.63
C GLU A 142 -5.67 23.83 -3.67
N SER A 143 -4.83 23.73 -2.63
CA SER A 143 -3.51 24.38 -2.57
C SER A 143 -2.56 23.93 -3.69
N LEU A 144 -2.48 22.62 -3.99
CA LEU A 144 -1.70 22.10 -5.12
C LEU A 144 -2.25 22.56 -6.47
N LEU A 145 -3.57 22.43 -6.67
CA LEU A 145 -4.22 22.73 -7.96
C LEU A 145 -4.12 24.21 -8.35
N TYR A 146 -4.12 25.11 -7.37
CA TYR A 146 -3.97 26.56 -7.57
C TYR A 146 -2.52 27.09 -7.39
N ASP A 147 -1.52 26.22 -7.24
CA ASP A 147 -0.11 26.59 -7.42
C ASP A 147 0.16 26.73 -8.94
N GLU A 148 -0.12 27.91 -9.49
CA GLU A 148 -0.01 28.17 -10.94
C GLU A 148 1.40 27.90 -11.49
N ALA A 149 2.45 28.12 -10.68
CA ALA A 149 3.82 27.89 -11.10
C ALA A 149 4.14 26.39 -11.21
N LEU A 150 3.83 25.60 -10.17
CA LEU A 150 4.04 24.16 -10.19
C LEU A 150 3.13 23.46 -11.22
N MET A 151 1.88 23.90 -11.36
CA MET A 151 0.94 23.33 -12.34
C MET A 151 1.27 23.71 -13.79
N GLN A 152 1.98 24.83 -14.02
CA GLN A 152 2.56 25.15 -15.32
C GLN A 152 3.79 24.27 -15.60
N GLU A 153 4.72 24.13 -14.65
CA GLU A 153 5.91 23.26 -14.75
C GLU A 153 5.51 21.81 -15.09
N LEU A 154 4.59 21.23 -14.32
CA LEU A 154 4.11 19.85 -14.53
C LEU A 154 3.38 19.65 -15.85
N ARG A 155 2.76 20.70 -16.42
CA ARG A 155 2.15 20.65 -17.75
C ARG A 155 3.20 20.72 -18.86
N GLU A 156 4.25 21.53 -18.67
CA GLU A 156 5.36 21.67 -19.62
C GLU A 156 6.29 20.44 -19.64
N GLU A 157 6.38 19.70 -18.52
CA GLU A 157 7.14 18.44 -18.42
C GLU A 157 6.56 17.26 -19.25
N ARG A 158 5.34 17.37 -19.79
CA ARG A 158 4.70 16.41 -20.71
C ARG A 158 4.76 14.94 -20.27
N PHE A 159 3.97 14.61 -19.26
CA PHE A 159 3.74 13.23 -18.81
C PHE A 159 2.92 12.40 -19.82
N ASP A 160 3.15 11.08 -19.83
CA ASP A 160 2.38 10.11 -20.62
C ASP A 160 1.15 9.56 -19.88
N LEU A 161 1.20 9.47 -18.55
CA LEU A 161 0.11 8.96 -17.71
C LEU A 161 0.18 9.46 -16.26
N MET A 162 -0.98 9.41 -15.58
CA MET A 162 -1.12 9.69 -14.14
C MET A 162 -1.30 8.37 -13.37
N LEU A 163 -0.43 8.09 -12.41
CA LEU A 163 -0.58 7.00 -11.43
C LEU A 163 -1.01 7.57 -10.07
N THR A 164 -2.22 7.27 -9.62
CA THR A 164 -2.78 7.89 -8.40
C THR A 164 -3.64 6.92 -7.58
N ASP A 165 -3.75 7.16 -6.27
CA ASP A 165 -4.77 6.50 -5.44
C ASP A 165 -5.99 7.44 -5.35
N PRO A 166 -7.13 7.15 -6.00
CA PRO A 166 -8.30 8.03 -6.09
C PRO A 166 -9.09 8.17 -4.78
N PHE A 167 -8.56 7.71 -3.65
CA PHE A 167 -9.12 8.02 -2.33
C PHE A 167 -9.09 9.53 -2.03
N LEU A 168 -8.18 10.30 -2.64
CA LEU A 168 -8.15 11.77 -2.62
C LEU A 168 -8.23 12.35 -4.04
N PRO A 169 -8.83 13.55 -4.25
CA PRO A 169 -9.29 13.97 -5.57
C PRO A 169 -8.20 14.47 -6.53
N CYS A 170 -6.97 14.70 -6.05
CA CYS A 170 -5.98 15.51 -6.77
C CYS A 170 -5.49 14.85 -8.05
N GLY A 171 -5.07 13.58 -7.98
CA GLY A 171 -4.57 12.86 -9.15
C GLY A 171 -5.62 12.77 -10.26
N PRO A 172 -6.88 12.36 -9.98
CA PRO A 172 -7.97 12.41 -10.96
C PRO A 172 -8.20 13.80 -11.57
N ILE A 173 -8.28 14.86 -10.75
CA ILE A 173 -8.49 16.23 -11.27
C ILE A 173 -7.32 16.69 -12.14
N ILE A 174 -6.07 16.42 -11.74
CA ILE A 174 -4.87 16.73 -12.54
C ILE A 174 -4.89 15.93 -13.85
N SER A 175 -5.28 14.65 -13.81
CA SER A 175 -5.37 13.79 -15.00
C SER A 175 -6.34 14.37 -16.03
N GLU A 176 -7.54 14.75 -15.61
CA GLU A 176 -8.55 15.40 -16.46
C GLU A 176 -8.08 16.78 -16.95
N ALA A 177 -7.47 17.61 -16.07
CA ALA A 177 -6.98 18.95 -16.39
C ALA A 177 -5.76 18.98 -17.33
N PHE A 178 -5.01 17.88 -17.41
CA PHE A 178 -3.89 17.68 -18.33
C PHE A 178 -4.22 16.71 -19.48
N SER A 179 -5.43 16.13 -19.50
CA SER A 179 -5.85 15.08 -20.46
C SER A 179 -4.95 13.83 -20.47
N LEU A 180 -4.41 13.46 -19.31
CA LEU A 180 -3.60 12.26 -19.11
C LEU A 180 -4.50 11.01 -18.90
N PRO A 181 -4.13 9.84 -19.45
CA PRO A 181 -4.77 8.58 -19.09
C PRO A 181 -4.47 8.25 -17.62
N ALA A 182 -5.53 8.01 -16.85
CA ALA A 182 -5.40 7.72 -15.42
C ALA A 182 -5.27 6.23 -15.14
N VAL A 183 -4.27 5.86 -14.33
CA VAL A 183 -4.10 4.53 -13.73
C VAL A 183 -4.35 4.66 -12.22
N TYR A 184 -5.45 4.07 -11.76
CA TYR A 184 -5.87 4.17 -10.36
C TYR A 184 -5.37 2.97 -9.55
N PHE A 185 -4.73 3.23 -8.41
CA PHE A 185 -4.11 2.22 -7.56
C PHE A 185 -4.72 2.28 -6.15
N LEU A 186 -5.64 1.36 -5.84
CA LEU A 186 -6.58 1.52 -4.71
C LEU A 186 -6.94 0.21 -4.00
N ARG A 187 -7.43 0.29 -2.76
CA ARG A 187 -8.09 -0.85 -2.08
C ARG A 187 -9.58 -1.00 -2.48
N GLY A 188 -10.19 0.12 -2.90
CA GLY A 188 -11.62 0.34 -3.09
C GLY A 188 -11.97 1.73 -2.54
N LEU A 189 -13.13 2.28 -2.88
CA LEU A 189 -13.60 3.59 -2.39
C LEU A 189 -14.83 3.44 -1.47
N PRO A 190 -15.04 4.37 -0.51
CA PRO A 190 -16.28 4.45 0.25
C PRO A 190 -17.55 4.31 -0.62
N CYS A 191 -18.53 3.54 -0.11
CA CYS A 191 -19.77 3.14 -0.80
C CYS A 191 -19.59 2.39 -2.13
N GLY A 192 -18.36 2.08 -2.54
CA GLY A 192 -18.06 1.50 -3.84
C GLY A 192 -18.10 2.52 -4.99
N LEU A 193 -17.67 3.77 -4.77
CA LEU A 193 -17.58 4.78 -5.85
C LEU A 193 -16.73 4.29 -7.05
N ASP A 194 -15.75 3.41 -6.82
CA ASP A 194 -14.99 2.72 -7.87
C ASP A 194 -15.87 1.85 -8.78
N LEU A 195 -16.94 1.29 -8.24
CA LEU A 195 -17.93 0.50 -8.98
C LEU A 195 -18.93 1.40 -9.72
N GLU A 196 -19.38 2.47 -9.07
CA GLU A 196 -20.34 3.42 -9.69
C GLU A 196 -19.72 4.23 -10.83
N ALA A 197 -18.43 4.56 -10.75
CA ALA A 197 -17.68 5.23 -11.80
C ALA A 197 -17.41 4.30 -13.01
N THR A 198 -17.11 3.02 -12.76
CA THR A 198 -16.90 2.01 -13.81
C THR A 198 -18.18 1.38 -14.36
N GLN A 199 -19.35 1.73 -13.80
CA GLN A 199 -20.64 1.05 -14.02
C GLN A 199 -20.60 -0.46 -13.71
N CYS A 200 -19.66 -0.90 -12.86
CA CYS A 200 -19.49 -2.28 -12.46
C CYS A 200 -20.68 -2.76 -11.60
N PRO A 201 -21.40 -3.83 -11.98
CA PRO A 201 -22.55 -4.30 -11.21
C PRO A 201 -22.15 -4.74 -9.79
N SER A 202 -22.88 -4.27 -8.77
CA SER A 202 -22.64 -4.60 -7.35
C SER A 202 -23.92 -5.02 -6.62
N PRO A 203 -24.53 -6.18 -6.95
CA PRO A 203 -25.88 -6.50 -6.51
C PRO A 203 -25.96 -6.80 -5.00
N PRO A 204 -26.73 -6.03 -4.20
CA PRO A 204 -26.82 -6.22 -2.75
C PRO A 204 -27.53 -7.53 -2.34
N SER A 205 -28.01 -8.32 -3.29
CA SER A 205 -28.51 -9.68 -3.07
C SER A 205 -27.42 -10.70 -2.75
N TYR A 206 -26.16 -10.47 -3.13
CA TYR A 206 -25.03 -11.39 -2.86
C TYR A 206 -23.68 -10.69 -2.66
N VAL A 207 -23.50 -9.42 -3.04
CA VAL A 207 -22.30 -8.65 -2.71
C VAL A 207 -22.51 -8.00 -1.33
N PRO A 208 -21.80 -8.43 -0.26
CA PRO A 208 -21.97 -7.84 1.07
C PRO A 208 -21.48 -6.38 1.10
N ARG A 209 -22.19 -5.56 1.86
CA ARG A 209 -21.91 -4.14 2.11
C ARG A 209 -21.04 -3.98 3.36
N PHE A 210 -20.24 -2.94 3.43
CA PHE A 210 -19.34 -2.74 4.57
C PHE A 210 -20.13 -2.54 5.87
N PHE A 211 -19.55 -2.93 7.01
CA PHE A 211 -20.17 -2.86 8.34
C PHE A 211 -21.43 -3.74 8.51
N THR A 212 -21.77 -4.60 7.55
CA THR A 212 -22.92 -5.51 7.69
C THR A 212 -22.60 -6.83 8.36
N ASP A 213 -21.32 -7.19 8.52
CA ASP A 213 -20.86 -8.53 8.96
C ASP A 213 -21.52 -9.68 8.15
N ASN A 214 -21.83 -9.43 6.88
CA ASN A 214 -22.38 -10.42 5.94
C ASN A 214 -21.28 -11.07 5.10
N THR A 215 -21.55 -12.28 4.64
CA THR A 215 -20.79 -12.98 3.59
C THR A 215 -21.48 -12.82 2.23
N ASP A 216 -20.96 -13.47 1.20
CA ASP A 216 -21.67 -13.68 -0.08
C ASP A 216 -22.89 -14.63 0.05
N VAL A 217 -22.86 -15.53 1.03
CA VAL A 217 -23.94 -16.49 1.32
C VAL A 217 -24.90 -15.95 2.39
N MET A 218 -25.78 -15.03 2.00
CA MET A 218 -26.76 -14.40 2.91
C MET A 218 -28.12 -15.12 2.99
N THR A 219 -28.68 -15.22 4.19
CA THR A 219 -30.12 -15.50 4.42
C THR A 219 -31.01 -14.32 4.00
N PHE A 220 -32.33 -14.49 3.93
CA PHE A 220 -33.26 -13.40 3.57
C PHE A 220 -33.13 -12.16 4.49
N PRO A 221 -33.14 -12.26 5.84
CA PRO A 221 -32.94 -11.11 6.71
C PRO A 221 -31.57 -10.41 6.51
N GLN A 222 -30.52 -11.17 6.23
CA GLN A 222 -29.20 -10.61 5.92
C GLN A 222 -29.21 -9.83 4.61
N ARG A 223 -29.89 -10.32 3.55
CA ARG A 223 -30.08 -9.57 2.30
C ARG A 223 -30.90 -8.30 2.50
N VAL A 224 -31.92 -8.32 3.37
CA VAL A 224 -32.67 -7.11 3.74
C VAL A 224 -31.76 -6.10 4.46
N LYS A 225 -30.96 -6.53 5.46
CA LYS A 225 -29.92 -5.68 6.10
C LYS A 225 -28.96 -5.09 5.06
N ASN A 226 -28.54 -5.90 4.08
CA ASN A 226 -27.59 -5.51 3.05
C ASN A 226 -28.16 -4.46 2.07
N VAL A 227 -29.42 -4.62 1.65
CA VAL A 227 -30.14 -3.64 0.81
C VAL A 227 -30.36 -2.32 1.56
N LEU A 228 -30.75 -2.38 2.83
CA LEU A 228 -30.89 -1.19 3.67
C LEU A 228 -29.55 -0.45 3.84
N MET A 229 -28.45 -1.17 4.06
CA MET A 229 -27.12 -0.57 4.17
C MET A 229 -26.68 0.10 2.85
N ALA A 230 -26.94 -0.51 1.70
CA ALA A 230 -26.65 0.12 0.40
C ALA A 230 -27.43 1.44 0.19
N GLY A 231 -28.67 1.52 0.70
CA GLY A 231 -29.44 2.77 0.70
C GLY A 231 -28.84 3.85 1.62
N ILE A 232 -28.34 3.45 2.79
CA ILE A 232 -27.68 4.34 3.76
C ILE A 232 -26.33 4.85 3.21
N GLU A 233 -25.52 3.96 2.62
CA GLU A 233 -24.28 4.30 1.89
C GLU A 233 -24.54 5.39 0.85
N GLY A 234 -25.56 5.24 0.00
CA GLY A 234 -25.92 6.21 -1.04
C GLY A 234 -26.38 7.59 -0.54
N ILE A 235 -26.70 7.74 0.75
CA ILE A 235 -26.95 9.03 1.41
C ILE A 235 -25.64 9.60 1.97
N ILE A 236 -24.88 8.78 2.71
CA ILE A 236 -23.60 9.18 3.33
C ILE A 236 -22.61 9.68 2.27
N CYS A 237 -22.43 8.92 1.18
CA CYS A 237 -21.42 9.27 0.18
C CYS A 237 -21.75 10.51 -0.65
N LYS A 238 -23.03 10.92 -0.76
CA LYS A 238 -23.40 12.23 -1.32
C LYS A 238 -22.86 13.38 -0.47
N VAL A 239 -22.80 13.22 0.86
CA VAL A 239 -22.18 14.22 1.76
C VAL A 239 -20.65 14.12 1.70
N LEU A 240 -20.10 12.91 1.65
CA LEU A 240 -18.65 12.67 1.61
C LEU A 240 -17.97 13.26 0.36
N TYR A 241 -18.58 13.10 -0.81
CA TYR A 241 -18.02 13.55 -2.08
C TYR A 241 -18.44 14.96 -2.51
N ALA A 242 -19.38 15.62 -1.81
CA ALA A 242 -19.82 16.97 -2.16
C ALA A 242 -18.69 18.02 -2.23
N SER A 243 -17.64 17.89 -1.40
CA SER A 243 -16.46 18.77 -1.47
C SER A 243 -15.48 18.38 -2.57
N PHE A 244 -15.46 17.11 -2.99
CA PHE A 244 -14.68 16.61 -4.12
C PHE A 244 -15.32 17.11 -5.42
N ASP A 245 -16.64 17.00 -5.56
CA ASP A 245 -17.42 17.57 -6.66
C ASP A 245 -17.19 19.09 -6.76
N LYS A 246 -17.41 19.83 -5.65
CA LYS A 246 -17.23 21.30 -5.60
C LYS A 246 -15.78 21.77 -5.87
N LEU A 247 -14.77 20.93 -5.68
CA LEU A 247 -13.41 21.23 -6.15
C LEU A 247 -13.26 20.90 -7.64
N THR A 248 -13.72 19.72 -8.07
CA THR A 248 -13.65 19.21 -9.44
C THR A 248 -14.29 20.17 -10.45
N SER A 249 -15.59 20.47 -10.30
CA SER A 249 -16.34 21.32 -11.26
C SER A 249 -15.75 22.73 -11.34
N ARG A 250 -15.31 23.26 -10.19
CA ARG A 250 -14.77 24.63 -10.05
C ARG A 250 -13.37 24.78 -10.66
N TYR A 251 -12.50 23.80 -10.48
CA TYR A 251 -11.14 23.83 -11.02
C TYR A 251 -11.16 23.60 -12.54
N LEU A 252 -11.89 22.57 -12.99
CA LEU A 252 -12.02 22.23 -14.41
C LEU A 252 -12.88 23.23 -15.20
N LYS A 253 -13.67 24.07 -14.51
CA LYS A 253 -14.64 25.02 -15.10
C LYS A 253 -15.66 24.31 -16.00
N LYS A 254 -16.08 23.11 -15.60
CA LYS A 254 -17.06 22.24 -16.26
C LYS A 254 -18.13 21.84 -15.23
N ASP A 255 -19.38 21.67 -15.66
CA ASP A 255 -20.41 21.04 -14.83
C ASP A 255 -20.25 19.51 -14.89
N VAL A 256 -19.36 19.00 -14.03
CA VAL A 256 -19.03 17.56 -13.90
C VAL A 256 -18.77 17.20 -12.44
N SER A 257 -19.19 16.00 -12.04
CA SER A 257 -18.91 15.41 -10.73
C SER A 257 -17.54 14.70 -10.68
N TYR A 258 -17.04 14.48 -9.47
CA TYR A 258 -15.85 13.66 -9.22
C TYR A 258 -16.05 12.22 -9.72
N ARG A 259 -17.26 11.67 -9.56
CA ARG A 259 -17.62 10.32 -10.03
C ARG A 259 -17.50 10.17 -11.55
N GLU A 260 -17.81 11.22 -12.32
CA GLU A 260 -17.71 11.19 -13.78
C GLU A 260 -16.26 11.20 -14.26
N ILE A 261 -15.39 12.05 -13.70
CA ILE A 261 -13.96 12.03 -14.08
C ILE A 261 -13.25 10.74 -13.66
N LEU A 262 -13.69 10.08 -12.58
CA LEU A 262 -13.23 8.73 -12.24
C LEU A 262 -13.61 7.69 -13.33
N GLY A 263 -14.72 7.89 -14.03
CA GLY A 263 -15.15 7.03 -15.14
C GLY A 263 -14.21 7.05 -16.35
N HIS A 264 -13.34 8.06 -16.47
CA HIS A 264 -12.37 8.20 -17.55
C HIS A 264 -11.07 7.37 -17.37
N ALA A 265 -10.97 6.56 -16.31
CA ALA A 265 -9.75 5.81 -16.00
C ALA A 265 -9.41 4.71 -17.02
N ALA A 266 -8.15 4.70 -17.46
CA ALA A 266 -7.64 3.70 -18.38
C ALA A 266 -7.54 2.31 -17.72
N ILE A 267 -7.02 2.24 -16.50
CA ILE A 267 -6.85 0.99 -15.73
C ILE A 267 -7.09 1.23 -14.23
N TRP A 268 -7.83 0.32 -13.58
CA TRP A 268 -7.96 0.24 -12.14
C TRP A 268 -7.13 -0.94 -11.59
N LEU A 269 -6.06 -0.65 -10.87
CA LEU A 269 -5.18 -1.57 -10.18
C LEU A 269 -5.65 -1.77 -8.73
N HIS A 270 -6.52 -2.74 -8.52
CA HIS A 270 -7.10 -3.05 -7.21
C HIS A 270 -6.14 -3.88 -6.35
N ARG A 271 -5.78 -3.35 -5.18
CA ARG A 271 -4.93 -3.97 -4.14
C ARG A 271 -5.60 -5.15 -3.40
N PHE A 272 -6.37 -5.98 -4.11
CA PHE A 272 -6.95 -7.21 -3.62
C PHE A 272 -7.01 -8.29 -4.70
N ASP A 273 -7.30 -9.52 -4.29
CA ASP A 273 -7.54 -10.66 -5.17
C ASP A 273 -8.66 -11.59 -4.62
N PHE A 274 -9.19 -12.48 -5.48
CA PHE A 274 -10.23 -13.46 -5.16
C PHE A 274 -9.83 -14.49 -4.10
N SER A 275 -8.54 -14.76 -3.88
CA SER A 275 -8.07 -15.56 -2.74
C SER A 275 -8.58 -15.03 -1.39
N PHE A 276 -8.72 -13.70 -1.25
CA PHE A 276 -9.17 -13.03 -0.02
C PHE A 276 -10.58 -12.43 -0.11
N GLU A 277 -10.97 -11.86 -1.26
CA GLU A 277 -12.27 -11.20 -1.41
C GLU A 277 -13.45 -12.17 -1.59
N TYR A 278 -14.66 -11.62 -1.59
CA TYR A 278 -15.87 -12.36 -2.00
C TYR A 278 -16.09 -12.28 -3.52
N PRO A 279 -16.73 -13.29 -4.15
CA PRO A 279 -17.07 -13.24 -5.57
C PRO A 279 -17.98 -12.05 -5.91
N ARG A 280 -17.54 -11.22 -6.86
CA ARG A 280 -18.32 -10.09 -7.39
C ARG A 280 -17.98 -9.83 -8.87
N PRO A 281 -18.86 -9.18 -9.64
CA PRO A 281 -18.56 -8.72 -10.99
C PRO A 281 -17.34 -7.78 -11.02
N VAL A 282 -16.65 -7.74 -12.16
CA VAL A 282 -15.50 -6.86 -12.44
C VAL A 282 -15.54 -6.42 -13.91
N MET A 283 -15.08 -5.20 -14.20
CA MET A 283 -14.96 -4.70 -15.57
C MET A 283 -13.59 -5.07 -16.19
N PRO A 284 -13.45 -5.13 -17.53
CA PRO A 284 -12.20 -5.56 -18.17
C PRO A 284 -10.95 -4.72 -17.84
N ASN A 285 -11.12 -3.45 -17.47
CA ASN A 285 -10.04 -2.56 -17.02
C ASN A 285 -9.75 -2.63 -15.50
N MET A 286 -10.44 -3.49 -14.75
CA MET A 286 -10.27 -3.67 -13.30
C MET A 286 -9.34 -4.85 -13.00
N VAL A 287 -8.03 -4.58 -13.00
CA VAL A 287 -6.98 -5.56 -12.75
C VAL A 287 -6.78 -5.75 -11.25
N ARG A 288 -6.87 -6.99 -10.78
CA ARG A 288 -6.56 -7.39 -9.39
C ARG A 288 -5.06 -7.60 -9.22
N ILE A 289 -4.51 -6.98 -8.18
CA ILE A 289 -3.08 -6.98 -7.82
C ILE A 289 -2.89 -7.16 -6.30
N GLY A 290 -3.74 -7.97 -5.66
CA GLY A 290 -3.47 -8.50 -4.32
C GLY A 290 -2.10 -9.21 -4.28
N GLY A 291 -1.39 -9.12 -3.15
CA GLY A 291 -0.12 -9.83 -2.97
C GLY A 291 1.13 -9.26 -3.67
N ILE A 292 1.08 -8.10 -4.33
CA ILE A 292 2.28 -7.47 -4.95
C ILE A 292 3.46 -7.24 -3.97
N ASN A 293 3.17 -7.17 -2.67
CA ASN A 293 4.14 -7.01 -1.59
C ASN A 293 4.76 -8.34 -1.12
N CYS A 294 4.11 -9.49 -1.37
CA CYS A 294 4.62 -10.81 -0.98
C CYS A 294 5.95 -11.17 -1.68
N ALA A 295 6.16 -10.66 -2.89
CA ALA A 295 7.26 -11.04 -3.78
C ALA A 295 8.62 -10.35 -3.44
N LYS A 296 9.07 -10.48 -2.18
CA LYS A 296 10.48 -10.38 -1.77
C LYS A 296 10.72 -11.24 -0.52
N ARG A 297 11.69 -12.16 -0.60
CA ARG A 297 12.35 -12.73 0.58
C ARG A 297 13.79 -12.22 0.59
N LYS A 298 14.18 -11.57 1.68
CA LYS A 298 15.57 -11.18 1.99
C LYS A 298 16.04 -11.96 3.22
N PRO A 299 17.35 -12.24 3.35
CA PRO A 299 17.92 -12.66 4.63
C PRO A 299 17.58 -11.62 5.71
N LEU A 300 17.28 -12.08 6.92
CA LEU A 300 17.09 -11.17 8.05
C LEU A 300 18.44 -10.55 8.46
N PRO A 301 18.44 -9.35 9.07
CA PRO A 301 19.59 -8.86 9.83
C PRO A 301 20.04 -9.90 10.86
N ALA A 302 21.35 -10.07 11.05
CA ALA A 302 21.90 -11.15 11.87
C ALA A 302 21.38 -11.15 13.32
N ASP A 303 21.08 -9.98 13.89
CA ASP A 303 20.52 -9.83 15.24
C ASP A 303 19.03 -10.21 15.32
N LEU A 304 18.32 -10.24 14.19
CA LEU A 304 16.97 -10.79 14.09
C LEU A 304 17.01 -12.29 13.79
N GLU A 305 17.92 -12.74 12.93
CA GLU A 305 18.16 -14.16 12.64
C GLU A 305 18.51 -14.94 13.93
N GLU A 306 19.50 -14.49 14.69
CA GLU A 306 19.87 -15.05 16.01
C GLU A 306 18.69 -15.05 16.99
N PHE A 307 17.86 -13.99 16.95
CA PHE A 307 16.69 -13.89 17.81
C PHE A 307 15.57 -14.87 17.41
N VAL A 308 15.29 -15.08 16.12
CA VAL A 308 14.27 -16.07 15.70
C VAL A 308 14.80 -17.51 15.81
N GLU A 309 16.08 -17.75 15.54
CA GLU A 309 16.66 -19.09 15.57
C GLU A 309 16.71 -19.67 16.98
N GLY A 310 17.08 -18.85 17.97
CA GLY A 310 17.07 -19.21 19.40
C GLY A 310 15.67 -19.43 20.01
N SER A 311 14.60 -19.43 19.22
CA SER A 311 13.27 -19.91 19.65
C SER A 311 13.11 -21.44 19.61
N GLY A 312 14.07 -22.16 19.03
CA GLY A 312 14.02 -23.62 18.92
C GLY A 312 12.80 -24.11 18.13
N ASP A 313 12.22 -25.23 18.55
CA ASP A 313 11.05 -25.83 17.90
C ASP A 313 9.74 -25.06 18.15
N HIS A 314 9.70 -24.27 19.24
CA HIS A 314 8.53 -23.47 19.60
C HIS A 314 8.25 -22.36 18.58
N GLY A 315 9.29 -21.86 17.89
CA GLY A 315 9.18 -20.82 16.89
C GLY A 315 8.85 -19.43 17.46
N PHE A 316 8.49 -18.51 16.58
CA PHE A 316 8.28 -17.11 16.97
C PHE A 316 7.00 -16.49 16.38
N ILE A 317 6.62 -15.35 16.95
CA ILE A 317 5.44 -14.56 16.63
C ILE A 317 5.87 -13.20 16.09
N VAL A 318 5.23 -12.75 15.00
CA VAL A 318 5.34 -11.38 14.50
C VAL A 318 4.15 -10.58 15.03
N PHE A 319 4.37 -9.39 15.61
CA PHE A 319 3.29 -8.53 16.12
C PHE A 319 3.42 -7.09 15.61
N THR A 320 2.39 -6.59 14.92
CA THR A 320 2.24 -5.15 14.66
C THR A 320 0.81 -4.72 14.37
N LEU A 321 0.47 -3.50 14.77
CA LEU A 321 -0.82 -2.86 14.53
C LEU A 321 -0.79 -1.90 13.32
N GLY A 322 0.10 -2.17 12.36
CA GLY A 322 0.25 -1.40 11.13
C GLY A 322 0.99 -0.08 11.34
N SER A 323 1.11 0.73 10.29
CA SER A 323 1.85 2.00 10.37
C SER A 323 1.23 3.02 11.34
N PHE A 324 -0.09 2.95 11.56
CA PHE A 324 -0.90 3.97 12.22
C PHE A 324 -0.93 3.91 13.75
N VAL A 325 -1.17 2.70 14.30
CA VAL A 325 -1.03 2.42 15.73
C VAL A 325 0.29 1.70 15.91
N SER A 326 1.25 2.42 16.49
CA SER A 326 2.63 1.97 16.58
C SER A 326 3.17 1.94 18.01
N GLU A 327 2.39 2.39 18.98
CA GLU A 327 2.55 2.14 20.40
C GLU A 327 1.16 1.91 21.03
N LEU A 328 1.11 1.49 22.29
CA LEU A 328 -0.14 1.28 23.03
C LEU A 328 -0.01 1.84 24.45
N PRO A 329 -1.12 2.30 25.08
CA PRO A 329 -1.12 2.70 26.49
C PRO A 329 -0.55 1.61 27.39
N GLU A 330 0.13 2.01 28.46
CA GLU A 330 0.91 1.10 29.32
C GLU A 330 0.07 -0.09 29.85
N SER A 331 -1.20 0.14 30.19
CA SER A 331 -2.13 -0.89 30.63
C SER A 331 -2.31 -2.01 29.60
N LYS A 332 -2.59 -1.68 28.33
CA LYS A 332 -2.72 -2.67 27.26
C LYS A 332 -1.38 -3.29 26.88
N THR A 333 -0.29 -2.52 26.89
CA THR A 333 1.08 -3.05 26.70
C THR A 333 1.43 -4.11 27.76
N ARG A 334 1.00 -3.91 29.01
CA ARG A 334 1.19 -4.86 30.11
C ARG A 334 0.38 -6.15 29.92
N GLU A 335 -0.84 -6.10 29.39
CA GLU A 335 -1.60 -7.31 29.02
C GLU A 335 -0.87 -8.17 27.97
N PHE A 336 -0.31 -7.53 26.94
CA PHE A 336 0.51 -8.23 25.94
C PHE A 336 1.76 -8.87 26.57
N PHE A 337 2.50 -8.15 27.41
CA PHE A 337 3.68 -8.70 28.10
C PHE A 337 3.33 -9.83 29.07
N ASN A 338 2.22 -9.74 29.79
CA ASN A 338 1.75 -10.78 30.71
C ASN A 338 1.35 -12.07 29.98
N ALA A 339 0.76 -11.96 28.78
CA ALA A 339 0.53 -13.11 27.92
C ALA A 339 1.84 -13.66 27.34
N PHE A 340 2.74 -12.81 26.85
CA PHE A 340 4.00 -13.25 26.23
C PHE A 340 4.95 -13.93 27.24
N ARG A 341 4.94 -13.55 28.52
CA ARG A 341 5.65 -14.27 29.60
C ARG A 341 5.17 -15.71 29.81
N GLN A 342 3.98 -16.08 29.32
CA GLN A 342 3.33 -17.37 29.53
C GLN A 342 3.33 -18.28 28.28
N ILE A 343 4.09 -17.92 27.24
CA ILE A 343 4.26 -18.73 26.02
C ILE A 343 5.76 -18.97 25.75
N PRO A 344 6.16 -20.15 25.24
CA PRO A 344 7.56 -20.44 24.93
C PRO A 344 8.04 -19.80 23.61
N GLN A 345 7.13 -19.26 22.79
CA GLN A 345 7.47 -18.53 21.58
C GLN A 345 8.27 -17.26 21.89
N ARG A 346 9.23 -16.93 21.03
CA ARG A 346 9.78 -15.56 20.97
C ARG A 346 8.84 -14.63 20.20
N VAL A 347 8.87 -13.33 20.48
CA VAL A 347 7.96 -12.33 19.88
C VAL A 347 8.75 -11.14 19.35
N LEU A 348 8.52 -10.80 18.09
CA LEU A 348 9.06 -9.60 17.44
C LEU A 348 7.93 -8.58 17.26
N TRP A 349 7.95 -7.51 18.05
CA TRP A 349 6.88 -6.51 18.10
C TRP A 349 7.36 -5.16 17.58
N ARG A 350 6.69 -4.61 16.57
CA ARG A 350 6.87 -3.19 16.18
C ARG A 350 6.28 -2.27 17.25
N TYR A 351 7.14 -1.54 17.95
CA TYR A 351 6.77 -0.56 18.98
C TYR A 351 7.61 0.72 18.80
N THR A 352 6.97 1.87 18.54
CA THR A 352 7.64 3.16 18.29
C THR A 352 7.78 4.06 19.51
N GLY A 353 6.99 3.82 20.55
CA GLY A 353 6.97 4.61 21.78
C GLY A 353 8.25 4.54 22.62
N VAL A 354 8.21 5.15 23.80
CA VAL A 354 9.22 4.95 24.85
C VAL A 354 9.22 3.47 25.23
N PHE A 355 10.37 2.79 25.12
CA PHE A 355 10.46 1.38 25.45
C PHE A 355 10.17 1.17 26.95
N PRO A 356 9.20 0.32 27.33
CA PRO A 356 8.94 -0.02 28.72
C PRO A 356 10.17 -0.60 29.42
N LYS A 357 10.21 -0.50 30.75
CA LYS A 357 11.31 -1.07 31.55
C LYS A 357 11.16 -2.58 31.79
N ASP A 358 9.98 -3.13 31.58
CA ASP A 358 9.61 -4.52 31.92
C ASP A 358 9.39 -5.41 30.68
N VAL A 359 10.07 -5.15 29.55
CA VAL A 359 9.97 -6.02 28.37
C VAL A 359 10.36 -7.47 28.75
N PRO A 360 9.52 -8.48 28.46
CA PRO A 360 9.85 -9.89 28.72
C PRO A 360 11.07 -10.35 27.92
N GLU A 361 11.87 -11.29 28.46
CA GLU A 361 13.09 -11.79 27.80
C GLU A 361 12.85 -12.43 26.42
N ASN A 362 11.65 -12.99 26.21
CA ASN A 362 11.24 -13.56 24.93
C ASN A 362 10.65 -12.52 23.95
N VAL A 363 10.61 -11.23 24.28
CA VAL A 363 10.04 -10.15 23.46
C VAL A 363 11.14 -9.17 23.01
N LYS A 364 11.29 -8.98 21.70
CA LYS A 364 12.20 -7.99 21.10
C LYS A 364 11.38 -6.87 20.44
N LEU A 365 11.44 -5.67 21.04
CA LEU A 365 10.78 -4.46 20.52
C LEU A 365 11.63 -3.80 19.43
N LEU A 366 10.98 -3.37 18.34
CA LEU A 366 11.64 -2.76 17.18
C LEU A 366 10.85 -1.55 16.67
N LYS A 367 11.54 -0.47 16.26
CA LYS A 367 10.87 0.71 15.67
C LYS A 367 10.25 0.41 14.28
N TRP A 368 10.81 -0.56 13.57
CA TRP A 368 10.31 -1.08 12.30
C TRP A 368 10.58 -2.58 12.17
N LEU A 369 9.72 -3.32 11.46
CA LEU A 369 9.89 -4.76 11.18
C LEU A 369 10.13 -4.99 9.69
N PRO A 370 11.06 -5.87 9.28
CA PRO A 370 11.07 -6.46 7.94
C PRO A 370 9.94 -7.51 7.86
N GLN A 371 8.69 -7.03 7.82
CA GLN A 371 7.49 -7.84 8.11
C GLN A 371 7.34 -9.05 7.18
N ASN A 372 7.36 -8.86 5.85
CA ASN A 372 7.25 -9.96 4.88
C ASN A 372 8.43 -10.95 4.98
N ASP A 373 9.64 -10.46 5.28
CA ASP A 373 10.83 -11.33 5.43
C ASP A 373 10.73 -12.20 6.70
N LEU A 374 10.18 -11.65 7.80
CA LEU A 374 9.88 -12.40 9.02
C LEU A 374 8.73 -13.40 8.83
N LEU A 375 7.66 -13.00 8.13
CA LEU A 375 6.55 -13.90 7.81
C LEU A 375 6.97 -15.01 6.83
N ALA A 376 8.03 -14.80 6.04
CA ALA A 376 8.63 -15.81 5.18
C ALA A 376 9.60 -16.78 5.89
N HIS A 377 9.93 -16.56 7.18
CA HIS A 377 10.91 -17.37 7.91
C HIS A 377 10.28 -18.67 8.46
N PRO A 378 10.87 -19.87 8.25
CA PRO A 378 10.22 -21.15 8.54
C PRO A 378 9.90 -21.40 10.03
N LYS A 379 10.51 -20.65 10.96
CA LYS A 379 10.17 -20.70 12.40
C LYS A 379 8.98 -19.82 12.81
N VAL A 380 8.40 -19.02 11.92
CA VAL A 380 7.22 -18.21 12.28
C VAL A 380 6.02 -19.12 12.58
N LYS A 381 5.19 -18.75 13.55
CA LYS A 381 4.01 -19.54 13.98
C LYS A 381 2.71 -18.76 13.98
N VAL A 382 2.74 -17.46 14.32
CA VAL A 382 1.56 -16.60 14.37
C VAL A 382 1.91 -15.18 13.93
N PHE A 383 0.98 -14.53 13.21
CA PHE A 383 1.01 -13.10 12.95
C PHE A 383 -0.09 -12.40 13.76
N ILE A 384 0.29 -11.62 14.78
CA ILE A 384 -0.63 -10.74 15.49
C ILE A 384 -0.74 -9.42 14.71
N THR A 385 -1.94 -9.09 14.22
CA THR A 385 -2.12 -8.00 13.24
C THR A 385 -3.41 -7.20 13.43
N HIS A 386 -3.37 -5.91 13.12
CA HIS A 386 -4.58 -5.06 12.98
C HIS A 386 -5.54 -5.45 11.84
N GLY A 387 -5.19 -6.39 10.96
CA GLY A 387 -6.04 -6.77 9.82
C GLY A 387 -6.10 -5.73 8.68
N GLY A 388 -5.14 -4.82 8.60
CA GLY A 388 -4.96 -3.96 7.43
C GLY A 388 -4.50 -4.78 6.22
N SER A 389 -5.16 -4.57 5.08
CA SER A 389 -5.06 -5.39 3.86
C SER A 389 -3.63 -5.76 3.43
N HIS A 390 -2.66 -4.86 3.54
CA HIS A 390 -1.26 -5.09 3.13
C HIS A 390 -0.64 -6.28 3.89
N GLY A 391 -0.77 -6.31 5.22
CA GLY A 391 -0.21 -7.39 6.05
C GLY A 391 -0.99 -8.70 5.94
N ILE A 392 -2.30 -8.65 5.65
CA ILE A 392 -3.10 -9.85 5.39
C ILE A 392 -2.51 -10.63 4.21
N TYR A 393 -2.15 -9.94 3.10
CA TYR A 393 -1.52 -10.62 1.97
C TYR A 393 -0.16 -11.25 2.35
N GLU A 394 0.68 -10.61 3.15
CA GLU A 394 1.98 -11.18 3.55
C GLU A 394 1.84 -12.45 4.38
N GLY A 395 0.87 -12.50 5.30
CA GLY A 395 0.60 -13.71 6.07
C GLY A 395 -0.08 -14.80 5.23
N ILE A 396 -1.02 -14.44 4.34
CA ILE A 396 -1.60 -15.39 3.36
C ILE A 396 -0.49 -16.01 2.49
N CYS A 397 0.30 -15.19 1.81
CA CYS A 397 1.35 -15.63 0.88
C CYS A 397 2.46 -16.49 1.51
N ASN A 398 2.60 -16.48 2.84
CA ASN A 398 3.58 -17.30 3.55
C ASN A 398 2.94 -18.35 4.49
N GLY A 399 1.62 -18.57 4.42
CA GLY A 399 0.94 -19.61 5.20
C GLY A 399 0.79 -19.32 6.71
N VAL A 400 0.96 -18.06 7.13
CA VAL A 400 1.07 -17.70 8.56
C VAL A 400 -0.31 -17.37 9.15
N PRO A 401 -0.79 -18.11 10.17
CA PRO A 401 -2.09 -17.88 10.75
C PRO A 401 -2.11 -16.69 11.70
N MET A 402 -3.30 -16.10 11.87
CA MET A 402 -3.41 -14.74 12.41
C MET A 402 -4.23 -14.66 13.71
N VAL A 403 -3.74 -13.86 14.66
CA VAL A 403 -4.59 -13.29 15.72
C VAL A 403 -4.82 -11.83 15.37
N MET A 404 -6.07 -11.47 15.13
CA MET A 404 -6.44 -10.22 14.49
C MET A 404 -7.14 -9.29 15.48
N ILE A 405 -6.78 -8.00 15.43
CA ILE A 405 -7.27 -6.98 16.34
C ILE A 405 -7.69 -5.76 15.50
N PRO A 406 -8.85 -5.80 14.83
CA PRO A 406 -9.28 -4.72 13.94
C PRO A 406 -9.49 -3.43 14.73
N LEU A 407 -9.00 -2.32 14.17
CA LEU A 407 -8.99 -1.02 14.84
C LEU A 407 -9.91 -0.02 14.13
N PHE A 408 -9.78 0.18 12.82
CA PHE A 408 -10.54 1.17 12.05
C PHE A 408 -10.64 0.84 10.56
N GLY A 409 -11.49 1.55 9.81
CA GLY A 409 -11.57 1.45 8.34
C GLY A 409 -11.97 0.06 7.83
N ASP A 410 -11.27 -0.44 6.81
CA ASP A 410 -11.54 -1.75 6.17
C ASP A 410 -11.25 -2.96 7.07
N GLN A 411 -10.63 -2.76 8.22
CA GLN A 411 -10.06 -3.82 9.06
C GLN A 411 -11.12 -4.77 9.63
N ARG A 412 -12.30 -4.29 10.04
CA ARG A 412 -13.37 -5.16 10.58
C ARG A 412 -13.83 -6.17 9.55
N ASP A 413 -14.24 -5.69 8.37
CA ASP A 413 -14.71 -6.54 7.27
C ASP A 413 -13.58 -7.43 6.72
N ASN A 414 -12.33 -6.98 6.75
CA ASN A 414 -11.16 -7.80 6.42
C ASN A 414 -10.98 -8.97 7.39
N VAL A 415 -11.06 -8.70 8.70
CA VAL A 415 -10.94 -9.74 9.74
C VAL A 415 -12.12 -10.71 9.67
N HIS A 416 -13.34 -10.22 9.44
CA HIS A 416 -14.51 -11.07 9.23
C HIS A 416 -14.31 -12.07 8.06
N ARG A 417 -13.74 -11.64 6.92
CA ARG A 417 -13.39 -12.54 5.79
C ARG A 417 -12.42 -13.66 6.18
N MET A 418 -11.50 -13.41 7.12
CA MET A 418 -10.54 -14.41 7.62
C MET A 418 -11.16 -15.34 8.67
N MET A 419 -11.99 -14.80 9.57
CA MET A 419 -12.77 -15.58 10.54
C MET A 419 -13.69 -16.60 9.86
N VAL A 420 -14.42 -16.17 8.82
CA VAL A 420 -15.32 -17.02 8.03
C VAL A 420 -14.57 -18.15 7.30
N ARG A 421 -13.33 -17.90 6.88
CA ARG A 421 -12.44 -18.91 6.28
C ARG A 421 -11.78 -19.84 7.32
N GLY A 422 -11.88 -19.56 8.62
CA GLY A 422 -11.29 -20.37 9.69
C GLY A 422 -9.76 -20.24 9.84
N VAL A 423 -9.17 -19.20 9.25
CA VAL A 423 -7.70 -18.99 9.17
C VAL A 423 -7.18 -17.95 10.18
N ALA A 424 -8.05 -17.43 11.04
CA ALA A 424 -7.71 -16.43 12.05
C ALA A 424 -8.62 -16.52 13.28
N GLU A 425 -8.16 -15.92 14.38
CA GLU A 425 -8.98 -15.56 15.54
C GLU A 425 -9.06 -14.03 15.69
N SER A 426 -10.17 -13.50 16.17
CA SER A 426 -10.37 -12.06 16.38
C SER A 426 -10.49 -11.72 17.87
N LEU A 427 -9.80 -10.65 18.27
CA LEU A 427 -9.95 -9.96 19.55
C LEU A 427 -10.34 -8.50 19.30
N THR A 428 -10.71 -7.72 20.32
CA THR A 428 -10.90 -6.26 20.16
C THR A 428 -9.94 -5.51 21.08
N MET A 429 -9.49 -4.32 20.69
CA MET A 429 -8.52 -3.57 21.50
C MET A 429 -9.10 -3.19 22.87
N TYR A 430 -10.37 -2.76 22.92
CA TYR A 430 -11.04 -2.39 24.16
C TYR A 430 -11.19 -3.58 25.13
N ASP A 431 -11.53 -4.77 24.63
CA ASP A 431 -11.87 -5.92 25.47
C ASP A 431 -10.70 -6.87 25.80
N LEU A 432 -9.55 -6.68 25.14
CA LEU A 432 -8.37 -7.53 25.28
C LEU A 432 -7.85 -7.60 26.72
N THR A 433 -7.62 -8.83 27.18
CA THR A 433 -6.89 -9.20 28.40
C THR A 433 -5.86 -10.28 28.10
N THR A 434 -4.94 -10.48 29.03
CA THR A 434 -3.94 -11.56 29.06
C THR A 434 -4.54 -12.93 28.72
N GLU A 435 -5.66 -13.28 29.33
CA GLU A 435 -6.32 -14.59 29.19
C GLU A 435 -6.91 -14.76 27.79
N LYS A 436 -7.59 -13.73 27.26
CA LYS A 436 -8.18 -13.76 25.92
C LYS A 436 -7.11 -13.93 24.85
N LEU A 437 -5.99 -13.21 24.99
CA LEU A 437 -4.85 -13.32 24.10
C LEU A 437 -4.21 -14.73 24.19
N LEU A 438 -4.05 -15.28 25.39
CA LEU A 438 -3.55 -16.66 25.55
C LEU A 438 -4.51 -17.71 24.96
N VAL A 439 -5.83 -17.53 25.08
CA VAL A 439 -6.82 -18.42 24.45
C VAL A 439 -6.74 -18.34 22.93
N ALA A 440 -6.71 -17.13 22.35
CA ALA A 440 -6.57 -16.95 20.90
C ALA A 440 -5.26 -17.55 20.37
N LEU A 441 -4.12 -17.26 21.01
CA LEU A 441 -2.83 -17.83 20.65
C LEU A 441 -2.82 -19.36 20.74
N ARG A 442 -3.33 -19.94 21.83
CA ARG A 442 -3.42 -21.41 21.98
C ARG A 442 -4.32 -22.03 20.92
N LYS A 443 -5.42 -21.39 20.53
CA LYS A 443 -6.30 -21.87 19.47
C LYS A 443 -5.60 -21.85 18.11
N VAL A 444 -5.01 -20.71 17.73
CA VAL A 444 -4.29 -20.55 16.46
C VAL A 444 -3.07 -21.48 16.34
N LEU A 445 -2.32 -21.70 17.43
CA LEU A 445 -1.14 -22.56 17.45
C LEU A 445 -1.46 -24.07 17.36
N ASN A 446 -2.69 -24.50 17.66
CA ASN A 446 -3.05 -25.92 17.74
C ASN A 446 -4.17 -26.35 16.77
N ASP A 447 -4.99 -25.42 16.28
CA ASP A 447 -6.03 -25.74 15.29
C ASP A 447 -5.40 -25.91 13.90
N LYS A 448 -5.37 -27.17 13.44
CA LYS A 448 -4.81 -27.52 12.13
C LYS A 448 -5.43 -26.72 10.98
N ARG A 449 -6.69 -26.27 11.09
CA ARG A 449 -7.37 -25.50 10.03
C ARG A 449 -6.74 -24.14 9.81
N CYS A 450 -6.24 -23.49 10.87
CA CYS A 450 -5.50 -22.24 10.74
C CYS A 450 -4.16 -22.46 10.02
N LEU A 451 -3.54 -23.63 10.17
CA LEU A 451 -2.30 -24.01 9.47
C LEU A 451 -2.51 -24.32 7.97
N LEU A 452 -3.75 -24.41 7.48
CA LEU A 452 -4.05 -24.72 6.06
C LEU A 452 -4.12 -23.48 5.16
N ILE A 453 -3.54 -22.34 5.55
CA ILE A 453 -3.49 -21.14 4.68
C ILE A 453 -2.75 -21.41 3.36
N SER A 454 -1.79 -22.35 3.34
CA SER A 454 -1.17 -22.88 2.12
C SER A 454 -2.15 -23.55 1.15
N ASP A 455 -3.27 -24.08 1.66
CA ASP A 455 -4.19 -24.95 0.91
C ASP A 455 -5.42 -24.14 0.41
N PHE A 456 -5.45 -22.83 0.70
CA PHE A 456 -6.40 -21.85 0.18
C PHE A 456 -5.82 -21.00 -0.98
N LEU A 457 -4.61 -21.32 -1.45
CA LEU A 457 -3.88 -20.64 -2.54
C LEU A 457 -3.77 -21.50 -3.81
#